data_AF-B6XXD9-F1
#
_entry.id   AF-B6XXD9-F1
#
_cell.length_a   1.000
_cell.length_b   1.000
_cell.length_c   1.000
_cell.angle_alpha   90.00
_cell.angle_beta   90.00
_cell.angle_gamma   90.00
#
_symmetry.space_group_name_H-M   'P 1'
#
loop_
_entity.id
_entity.type
_entity.pdbx_description
1 polymer ?
#
loop_
_entity_poly.entity_id
_entity_poly.type
_entity_poly.pdbx_seq_one_letter_code
_entity_poly.pdbx_strand_id
1 'polypeptide(L)'
;MDERGLTQLDFVRALNRQYLTKFHQKDVSRWLNTGNRTSSGEIGFPKYETMATIADFFGVDVGYLTGETDEKTYVMSHACAFTGLSSSSITAIRSWIGTTAESQTMATDDSRETNHAMMHGTPREGDPMPEYRAATIDRLLSSPKFPELAAKLLTLQEMSSIWSSTPQKFGGLLASLANDNDLPHDLALQLLLGAFYGMASESFSSLLHDAYPMPE
;
A
#
# COMPACT_ATOMS: atom_id res chain seq x y z
N MET A 1 17.42 -6.46 -7.58
CA MET A 1 18.14 -6.36 -8.87
C MET A 1 17.23 -6.69 -10.04
N ASP A 2 16.54 -7.83 -9.99
CA ASP A 2 15.63 -8.30 -11.04
C ASP A 2 14.51 -7.30 -11.36
N GLU A 3 13.91 -6.67 -10.34
CA GLU A 3 12.90 -5.60 -10.52
C GLU A 3 13.40 -4.43 -11.38
N ARG A 4 14.71 -4.15 -11.34
CA ARG A 4 15.35 -3.07 -12.12
C ARG A 4 16.03 -3.59 -13.39
N GLY A 5 15.89 -4.88 -13.71
CA GLY A 5 16.54 -5.52 -14.88
C GLY A 5 18.07 -5.47 -14.86
N LEU A 6 18.69 -5.37 -13.68
CA LEU A 6 20.14 -5.19 -13.54
C LEU A 6 20.88 -6.53 -13.45
N THR A 7 21.90 -6.73 -14.28
CA THR A 7 22.87 -7.81 -14.07
C THR A 7 23.82 -7.48 -12.91
N GLN A 8 24.55 -8.47 -12.38
CA GLN A 8 25.56 -8.23 -11.33
C GLN A 8 26.63 -7.22 -11.75
N LEU A 9 27.03 -7.26 -13.03
CA LEU A 9 28.04 -6.34 -13.57
C LEU A 9 27.49 -4.92 -13.73
N ASP A 10 26.25 -4.79 -14.18
CA ASP A 10 25.61 -3.48 -14.33
C ASP A 10 25.35 -2.84 -12.98
N PHE A 11 24.88 -3.64 -12.01
CA PHE A 11 24.69 -3.19 -10.64
C PHE A 11 25.99 -2.66 -10.02
N VAL A 12 27.09 -3.41 -10.06
CA VAL A 12 28.34 -2.94 -9.43
C VAL A 12 28.92 -1.70 -10.12
N ARG A 13 28.76 -1.57 -11.45
CA ARG A 13 29.16 -0.38 -12.19
C ARG A 13 28.35 0.84 -11.77
N ALA A 14 27.03 0.70 -11.67
CA ALA A 14 26.13 1.77 -11.24
C ALA A 14 26.43 2.18 -9.78
N LEU A 15 26.57 1.21 -8.88
CA LEU A 15 26.88 1.43 -7.47
C LEU A 15 28.21 2.18 -7.29
N ASN A 16 29.28 1.72 -7.95
CA ASN A 16 30.59 2.38 -7.90
C ASN A 16 30.56 3.79 -8.47
N ARG A 17 29.80 4.01 -9.55
CA ARG A 17 29.66 5.34 -10.15
C ARG A 17 28.96 6.31 -9.19
N GLN A 18 27.91 5.85 -8.50
CA GLN A 18 27.10 6.69 -7.63
C GLN A 18 27.79 7.01 -6.30
N TYR A 19 28.41 6.01 -5.66
CA TYR A 19 28.98 6.15 -4.31
C TYR A 19 30.51 6.23 -4.30
N LEU A 20 31.15 6.33 -5.46
CA LEU A 20 32.61 6.39 -5.62
C LEU A 20 33.35 5.19 -4.97
N THR A 21 32.69 4.03 -4.93
CA THR A 21 33.23 2.80 -4.36
C THR A 21 34.08 2.03 -5.37
N LYS A 22 34.80 1.00 -4.90
CA LYS A 22 35.68 0.14 -5.72
C LYS A 22 35.29 -1.34 -5.61
N PHE A 23 33.99 -1.63 -5.70
CA PHE A 23 33.48 -3.01 -5.69
C PHE A 23 33.66 -3.68 -7.05
N HIS A 24 33.66 -5.01 -7.06
CA HIS A 24 33.79 -5.84 -8.25
C HIS A 24 32.60 -6.79 -8.35
N GLN A 25 32.34 -7.35 -9.53
CA GLN A 25 31.24 -8.30 -9.74
C GLN A 25 31.32 -9.50 -8.76
N LYS A 26 32.53 -9.97 -8.42
CA LYS A 26 32.73 -11.04 -7.42
C LYS A 26 32.21 -10.68 -6.03
N ASP A 27 32.21 -9.40 -5.67
CA ASP A 27 31.70 -8.92 -4.39
C ASP A 27 30.17 -9.05 -4.38
N VAL A 28 29.51 -8.63 -5.47
CA VAL A 28 28.06 -8.84 -5.67
C VAL A 28 27.68 -10.31 -5.62
N SER A 29 28.43 -11.17 -6.32
CA SER A 29 28.21 -12.61 -6.28
C SER A 29 28.30 -13.14 -4.85
N ARG A 30 29.26 -12.66 -4.05
CA ARG A 30 29.38 -13.04 -2.64
C ARG A 30 28.20 -12.56 -1.81
N TRP A 31 27.71 -11.34 -2.01
CA TRP A 31 26.55 -10.79 -1.28
C TRP A 31 25.25 -11.57 -1.56
N LEU A 32 25.02 -11.95 -2.82
CA LEU A 32 23.85 -12.74 -3.20
C LEU A 32 23.88 -14.18 -2.66
N ASN A 33 25.06 -14.66 -2.26
CA ASN A 33 25.27 -15.99 -1.71
C ASN A 33 25.48 -15.97 -0.19
N THR A 34 25.13 -14.88 0.50
CA THR A 34 25.17 -14.85 1.97
C THR A 34 24.30 -15.99 2.55
N GLY A 35 24.81 -16.67 3.59
CA GLY A 35 24.21 -17.86 4.19
C GLY A 35 24.63 -19.19 3.55
N ASN A 36 25.22 -19.18 2.34
CA ASN A 36 25.69 -20.40 1.71
C ASN A 36 26.97 -20.93 2.37
N ARG A 37 27.07 -22.27 2.49
CA ARG A 37 28.26 -22.96 2.99
C ARG A 37 29.30 -23.14 1.91
N THR A 38 30.54 -22.80 2.24
CA THR A 38 31.73 -23.02 1.40
C THR A 38 32.75 -23.88 2.16
N SER A 39 33.81 -24.31 1.47
CA SER A 39 34.94 -25.01 2.10
C SER A 39 35.63 -24.19 3.20
N SER A 40 35.53 -22.86 3.15
CA SER A 40 36.07 -21.92 4.14
C SER A 40 35.08 -21.51 5.24
N GLY A 41 33.87 -22.07 5.25
CA GLY A 41 32.79 -21.70 6.18
C GLY A 41 31.59 -21.04 5.50
N GLU A 42 30.69 -20.46 6.29
CA GLU A 42 29.49 -19.78 5.80
C GLU A 42 29.81 -18.36 5.30
N ILE A 43 29.21 -17.98 4.18
CA ILE A 43 29.36 -16.61 3.65
C ILE A 43 28.54 -15.68 4.53
N GLY A 44 29.22 -14.87 5.35
CA GLY A 44 28.57 -13.81 6.12
C GLY A 44 28.06 -12.65 5.28
N PHE A 45 27.22 -11.82 5.89
CA PHE A 45 26.83 -10.53 5.32
C PHE A 45 28.06 -9.63 5.07
N PRO A 46 27.99 -8.72 4.08
CA PRO A 46 29.00 -7.67 3.97
C PRO A 46 28.93 -6.73 5.19
N LYS A 47 29.92 -5.86 5.32
CA LYS A 47 29.94 -4.86 6.41
C LYS A 47 28.69 -3.98 6.34
N TYR A 48 28.27 -3.45 7.49
CA TYR A 48 27.07 -2.63 7.58
C TYR A 48 27.13 -1.41 6.65
N GLU A 49 28.29 -0.76 6.51
CA GLU A 49 28.45 0.39 5.61
C GLU A 49 28.19 0.00 4.14
N THR A 50 28.62 -1.20 3.74
CA THR A 50 28.30 -1.74 2.42
C THR A 50 26.81 -2.04 2.30
N MET A 51 26.19 -2.64 3.30
CA MET A 51 24.74 -2.91 3.30
C MET A 51 23.93 -1.62 3.19
N ALA A 52 24.28 -0.58 3.97
CA ALA A 52 23.64 0.72 3.91
C ALA A 52 23.79 1.38 2.52
N THR A 53 24.96 1.28 1.91
CA THR A 53 25.20 1.78 0.54
C THR A 53 24.32 1.05 -0.49
N ILE A 54 24.20 -0.27 -0.36
CA ILE A 54 23.34 -1.08 -1.24
C ILE A 54 21.86 -0.75 -1.02
N ALA A 55 21.45 -0.57 0.24
CA ALA A 55 20.08 -0.26 0.62
C ALA A 55 19.65 1.09 0.04
N ASP A 56 20.49 2.12 0.21
CA ASP A 56 20.28 3.45 -0.36
C ASP A 56 20.20 3.41 -1.90
N PHE A 57 21.08 2.65 -2.57
CA PHE A 57 21.03 2.49 -4.02
C PHE A 57 19.68 1.94 -4.51
N PHE A 58 19.11 0.98 -3.79
CA PHE A 58 17.82 0.38 -4.12
C PHE A 58 16.61 1.14 -3.57
N GLY A 59 16.82 2.16 -2.74
CA GLY A 59 15.75 2.90 -2.07
C GLY A 59 14.97 2.02 -1.09
N VAL A 60 15.67 1.15 -0.38
CA VAL A 60 15.12 0.23 0.63
C VAL A 60 15.90 0.36 1.93
N ASP A 61 15.37 -0.17 3.02
CA ASP A 61 16.07 -0.26 4.30
C ASP A 61 16.94 -1.52 4.38
N VAL A 62 17.97 -1.48 5.24
CA VAL A 62 18.88 -2.62 5.44
C VAL A 62 18.12 -3.87 5.91
N GLY A 63 17.08 -3.72 6.73
CA GLY A 63 16.23 -4.82 7.17
C GLY A 63 15.57 -5.59 6.03
N TYR A 64 15.24 -4.92 4.92
CA TYR A 64 14.73 -5.58 3.73
C TYR A 64 15.80 -6.42 3.04
N LEU A 65 17.04 -5.93 2.98
CA LEU A 65 18.16 -6.68 2.40
C LEU A 65 18.55 -7.92 3.22
N THR A 66 18.40 -7.86 4.53
CA THR A 66 18.77 -8.95 5.45
C THR A 66 17.63 -9.94 5.70
N GLY A 67 16.41 -9.63 5.23
CA GLY A 67 15.22 -10.44 5.49
C GLY A 67 14.63 -10.26 6.89
N GLU A 68 14.98 -9.18 7.59
CA GLU A 68 14.35 -8.79 8.85
C GLU A 68 12.90 -8.33 8.63
N THR A 69 12.61 -7.73 7.48
CA THR A 69 11.27 -7.32 7.06
C THR A 69 11.03 -7.65 5.60
N ASP A 70 9.80 -8.07 5.28
CA ASP A 70 9.35 -8.29 3.90
C ASP A 70 9.02 -6.96 3.19
N GLU A 71 8.96 -5.85 3.92
CA GLU A 71 8.64 -4.53 3.38
C GLU A 71 9.89 -3.71 3.07
N LYS A 72 9.84 -2.95 1.96
CA LYS A 72 10.98 -2.16 1.46
C LYS A 72 11.52 -1.15 2.48
N THR A 73 10.69 -0.67 3.41
CA THR A 73 11.10 0.26 4.46
C THR A 73 10.50 -0.12 5.80
N TYR A 74 11.21 0.17 6.89
CA TYR A 74 10.72 0.03 8.25
C TYR A 74 9.47 0.89 8.46
N VAL A 75 9.38 2.09 7.87
CA VAL A 75 8.19 2.94 7.97
C VAL A 75 6.97 2.24 7.40
N MET A 76 7.08 1.62 6.21
CA MET A 76 5.99 0.84 5.65
C MET A 76 5.68 -0.39 6.51
N SER A 77 6.69 -1.11 6.99
CA SER A 77 6.53 -2.26 7.89
C SER A 77 5.74 -1.89 9.15
N HIS A 78 6.05 -0.75 9.78
CA HIS A 78 5.35 -0.27 10.96
C HIS A 78 3.92 0.17 10.62
N ALA A 79 3.71 0.83 9.48
CA ALA A 79 2.37 1.23 9.04
C ALA A 79 1.47 0.00 8.77
N CYS A 80 2.00 -1.05 8.13
CA CYS A 80 1.28 -2.32 7.95
C CYS A 80 0.94 -2.95 9.30
N ALA A 81 1.91 -3.05 10.21
CA ALA A 81 1.68 -3.64 11.53
C ALA A 81 0.68 -2.84 12.39
N PHE A 82 0.72 -1.51 12.31
CA PHE A 82 -0.17 -0.63 13.07
C PHE A 82 -1.61 -0.64 12.53
N THR A 83 -1.78 -0.62 11.22
CA THR A 83 -3.11 -0.53 10.58
C THR A 83 -3.74 -1.89 10.30
N GLY A 84 -2.93 -2.96 10.22
CA GLY A 84 -3.36 -4.27 9.72
C GLY A 84 -3.57 -4.34 8.20
N LEU A 85 -3.30 -3.26 7.47
CA LEU A 85 -3.45 -3.20 6.01
C LEU A 85 -2.17 -3.64 5.30
N SER A 86 -2.31 -4.15 4.08
CA SER A 86 -1.17 -4.46 3.20
C SER A 86 -0.47 -3.19 2.72
N SER A 87 0.82 -3.28 2.41
CA SER A 87 1.61 -2.17 1.85
C SER A 87 1.04 -1.64 0.53
N SER A 88 0.46 -2.50 -0.30
CA SER A 88 -0.24 -2.09 -1.52
C SER A 88 -1.45 -1.20 -1.24
N SER A 89 -2.22 -1.51 -0.20
CA SER A 89 -3.41 -0.74 0.20
C SER A 89 -3.00 0.63 0.77
N ILE A 90 -1.99 0.66 1.64
CA ILE A 90 -1.44 1.90 2.21
C ILE A 90 -0.86 2.79 1.10
N THR A 91 -0.15 2.20 0.14
CA THR A 91 0.40 2.93 -1.00
C THR A 91 -0.69 3.52 -1.88
N ALA A 92 -1.77 2.76 -2.14
CA ALA A 92 -2.91 3.25 -2.90
C ALA A 92 -3.59 4.45 -2.21
N ILE A 93 -3.79 4.38 -0.89
CA ILE A 93 -4.34 5.49 -0.09
C ILE A 93 -3.43 6.72 -0.20
N ARG A 94 -2.13 6.58 0.04
CA ARG A 94 -1.16 7.70 -0.03
C ARG A 94 -1.10 8.32 -1.43
N SER A 95 -1.10 7.48 -2.46
CA SER A 95 -1.12 7.91 -3.87
C SER A 95 -2.38 8.73 -4.19
N TRP A 96 -3.55 8.27 -3.74
CA TRP A 96 -4.80 9.00 -3.94
C TRP A 96 -4.79 10.35 -3.22
N ILE A 97 -4.36 10.39 -1.95
CA ILE A 97 -4.18 11.64 -1.20
C ILE A 97 -3.21 12.58 -1.94
N GLY A 98 -2.21 12.06 -2.65
CA GLY A 98 -1.16 12.86 -3.28
C GLY A 98 0.09 13.01 -2.39
N THR A 99 0.23 12.15 -1.39
CA THR A 99 1.44 12.03 -0.56
C THR A 99 2.38 10.97 -1.15
N THR A 100 2.81 11.15 -2.40
CA THR A 100 3.92 10.38 -2.95
C THR A 100 5.23 10.86 -2.31
N ALA A 101 6.17 9.95 -2.07
CA ALA A 101 7.46 10.22 -1.42
C ALA A 101 8.27 11.35 -2.11
N GLU A 102 7.98 11.64 -3.38
CA GLU A 102 8.58 12.73 -4.16
C GLU A 102 8.18 14.14 -3.67
N SER A 103 7.11 14.27 -2.88
CA SER A 103 6.69 15.57 -2.32
C SER A 103 7.47 15.96 -1.07
N GLN A 104 8.26 15.06 -0.47
CA GLN A 104 9.05 15.33 0.73
C GLN A 104 10.51 15.72 0.41
N THR A 105 11.01 15.47 -0.80
CA THR A 105 12.38 15.82 -1.21
C THR A 105 12.56 17.25 -1.68
N MET A 106 11.49 18.03 -1.88
CA MET A 106 11.57 19.45 -2.29
C MET A 106 11.49 20.46 -1.14
N ALA A 107 11.38 20.02 0.12
CA ALA A 107 11.23 20.92 1.27
C ALA A 107 12.56 21.26 1.98
N THR A 108 13.70 20.72 1.55
CA THR A 108 14.99 20.94 2.22
C THR A 108 16.16 21.09 1.25
N ASP A 109 16.06 21.94 0.23
CA ASP A 109 17.24 22.62 -0.32
C ASP A 109 16.77 23.74 -1.27
N ASP A 110 16.82 25.01 -0.85
CA ASP A 110 17.57 26.04 -1.57
C ASP A 110 17.42 27.39 -0.85
N SER A 111 18.48 27.79 -0.15
CA SER A 111 18.71 29.20 0.18
C SER A 111 20.05 29.61 -0.43
N ARG A 112 20.06 29.82 -1.74
CA ARG A 112 21.03 30.68 -2.42
C ARG A 112 20.35 31.61 -3.42
N GLU A 113 20.21 32.85 -2.97
CA GLU A 113 19.87 34.04 -3.74
C GLU A 113 20.73 34.19 -5.01
N THR A 114 20.11 34.50 -6.15
CA THR A 114 20.57 35.58 -7.04
C THR A 114 19.37 36.18 -7.80
N ASN A 115 19.31 37.52 -7.77
CA ASN A 115 18.20 38.34 -8.24
C ASN A 115 18.19 38.60 -9.76
N HIS A 116 17.03 39.09 -10.23
CA HIS A 116 16.73 39.80 -11.49
C HIS A 116 16.29 38.99 -12.73
N ALA A 117 14.97 38.75 -12.85
CA ALA A 117 14.16 39.22 -13.99
C ALA A 117 12.65 39.11 -13.69
N MET A 118 11.96 40.22 -13.93
CA MET A 118 10.56 40.52 -13.62
C MET A 118 9.64 39.93 -14.70
N MET A 119 8.66 39.07 -14.35
CA MET A 119 7.37 39.01 -15.05
C MET A 119 6.32 38.30 -14.20
N HIS A 120 5.21 39.00 -13.98
CA HIS A 120 3.96 38.60 -13.32
C HIS A 120 3.72 37.09 -13.10
N GLY A 121 3.67 36.71 -11.83
CA GLY A 121 3.06 35.48 -11.36
C GLY A 121 2.97 35.54 -9.84
N THR A 122 1.82 35.94 -9.31
CA THR A 122 1.46 35.78 -7.90
C THR A 122 1.79 34.36 -7.44
N PRO A 123 2.22 34.14 -6.17
CA PRO A 123 2.43 32.79 -5.65
C PRO A 123 1.15 31.99 -5.87
N ARG A 124 1.24 30.90 -6.63
CA ARG A 124 0.10 30.00 -6.80
C ARG A 124 -0.12 29.33 -5.45
N GLU A 125 -1.16 29.75 -4.72
CA GLU A 125 -1.69 29.05 -3.55
C GLU A 125 -1.64 27.55 -3.82
N GLY A 126 -1.00 26.81 -2.91
CA GLY A 126 -0.78 25.37 -3.05
C GLY A 126 -2.09 24.67 -3.35
N ASP A 127 -2.06 23.71 -4.28
CA ASP A 127 -3.24 22.91 -4.62
C ASP A 127 -3.81 22.28 -3.32
N PRO A 128 -4.99 22.70 -2.83
CA PRO A 128 -5.52 22.21 -1.55
C PRO A 128 -6.05 20.78 -1.65
N MET A 129 -6.01 20.20 -2.85
CA MET A 129 -6.55 18.90 -3.16
C MET A 129 -5.99 17.76 -2.28
N PRO A 130 -4.69 17.70 -1.92
CA PRO A 130 -4.20 16.68 -1.01
C PRO A 130 -4.80 16.76 0.40
N GLU A 131 -4.94 17.97 0.94
CA GLU A 131 -5.53 18.19 2.26
C GLU A 131 -7.01 17.82 2.26
N TYR A 132 -7.76 18.19 1.23
CA TYR A 132 -9.17 17.81 1.10
C TYR A 132 -9.36 16.31 0.94
N ARG A 133 -8.48 15.63 0.19
CA ARG A 133 -8.51 14.17 0.07
C ARG A 133 -8.20 13.48 1.40
N ALA A 134 -7.16 13.91 2.11
CA ALA A 134 -6.87 13.39 3.44
C ALA A 134 -8.05 13.58 4.40
N ALA A 135 -8.57 14.80 4.49
CA ALA A 135 -9.74 15.13 5.30
C ALA A 135 -10.98 14.32 4.92
N THR A 136 -11.12 13.94 3.65
CA THR A 136 -12.21 13.09 3.17
C THR A 136 -12.09 11.68 3.77
N ILE A 137 -10.91 11.06 3.72
CA ILE A 137 -10.71 9.75 4.35
C ILE A 137 -10.89 9.84 5.86
N ASP A 138 -10.37 10.88 6.51
CA ASP A 138 -10.49 11.04 7.95
C ASP A 138 -11.96 11.15 8.39
N ARG A 139 -12.77 11.96 7.71
CA ARG A 139 -14.22 12.07 8.00
C ARG A 139 -14.96 10.77 7.74
N LEU A 140 -14.62 10.06 6.67
CA LEU A 140 -15.23 8.77 6.34
C LEU A 140 -14.97 7.73 7.44
N LEU A 141 -13.70 7.56 7.83
CA LEU A 141 -13.29 6.55 8.81
C LEU A 141 -13.68 6.92 10.24
N SER A 142 -13.77 8.22 10.55
CA SER A 142 -14.15 8.71 11.87
C SER A 142 -15.66 8.85 12.07
N SER A 143 -16.47 8.67 11.02
CA SER A 143 -17.93 8.74 11.15
C SER A 143 -18.45 7.64 12.09
N PRO A 144 -19.36 7.95 13.02
CA PRO A 144 -20.01 6.95 13.88
C PRO A 144 -20.80 5.88 13.12
N LYS A 145 -21.12 6.11 11.84
CA LYS A 145 -21.81 5.13 10.97
C LYS A 145 -20.86 4.17 10.26
N PHE A 146 -19.56 4.46 10.25
CA PHE A 146 -18.57 3.62 9.59
C PHE A 146 -18.58 2.16 10.11
N PRO A 147 -18.67 1.89 11.43
CA PRO A 147 -18.73 0.52 11.94
C PRO A 147 -19.92 -0.29 11.40
N GLU A 148 -21.08 0.35 11.20
CA GLU A 148 -22.28 -0.31 10.65
C GLU A 148 -22.05 -0.72 9.19
N LEU A 149 -21.48 0.20 8.38
CA LEU A 149 -21.12 -0.12 7.01
C LEU A 149 -20.07 -1.23 6.96
N ALA A 150 -19.03 -1.15 7.79
CA ALA A 150 -17.95 -2.14 7.84
C ALA A 150 -18.48 -3.54 8.18
N ALA A 151 -19.40 -3.66 9.13
CA ALA A 151 -20.03 -4.94 9.46
C ALA A 151 -20.80 -5.53 8.26
N LYS A 152 -21.56 -4.71 7.53
CA LYS A 152 -22.28 -5.15 6.32
C LYS A 152 -21.33 -5.58 5.20
N LEU A 153 -20.23 -4.86 5.01
CA LEU A 153 -19.17 -5.24 4.04
C LEU A 153 -18.49 -6.56 4.43
N LEU A 154 -18.27 -6.81 5.72
CA LEU A 154 -17.71 -8.07 6.20
C LEU A 154 -18.66 -9.25 5.91
N THR A 155 -19.96 -9.11 6.20
CA THR A 155 -20.96 -10.13 5.87
C THR A 155 -20.97 -10.44 4.37
N LEU A 156 -20.91 -9.42 3.52
CA LEU A 156 -20.79 -9.58 2.07
C LEU A 156 -19.53 -10.36 1.67
N GLN A 157 -18.40 -10.05 2.29
CA GLN A 157 -17.13 -10.72 2.03
C GLN A 157 -17.17 -12.20 2.44
N GLU A 158 -17.73 -12.51 3.61
CA GLU A 158 -17.88 -13.88 4.09
C GLU A 158 -18.78 -14.70 3.15
N MET A 159 -19.92 -14.16 2.75
CA MET A 159 -20.82 -14.82 1.80
C MET A 159 -20.17 -15.06 0.44
N SER A 160 -19.43 -14.07 -0.08
CA SER A 160 -18.67 -14.20 -1.33
C SER A 160 -17.57 -15.27 -1.22
N SER A 161 -16.90 -15.34 -0.07
CA SER A 161 -15.91 -16.37 0.23
C SER A 161 -16.54 -17.77 0.27
N ILE A 162 -17.70 -17.93 0.90
CA ILE A 162 -18.42 -19.22 0.95
C ILE A 162 -18.90 -19.63 -0.44
N TRP A 163 -19.42 -18.70 -1.23
CA TRP A 163 -19.80 -18.95 -2.62
C TRP A 163 -18.62 -19.46 -3.45
N SER A 164 -17.47 -18.78 -3.38
CA SER A 164 -16.30 -19.12 -4.19
C SER A 164 -15.60 -20.40 -3.73
N SER A 165 -15.52 -20.65 -2.42
CA SER A 165 -14.80 -21.79 -1.85
C SER A 165 -15.65 -23.04 -1.65
N THR A 166 -16.95 -22.91 -1.38
CA THR A 166 -17.86 -24.06 -1.21
C THR A 166 -19.28 -23.74 -1.72
N PRO A 167 -19.46 -23.68 -3.05
CA PRO A 167 -20.74 -23.32 -3.68
C PRO A 167 -21.94 -24.14 -3.18
N GLN A 168 -21.74 -25.42 -2.83
CA GLN A 168 -22.81 -26.29 -2.34
C GLN A 168 -23.28 -25.91 -0.93
N LYS A 169 -22.38 -25.48 -0.04
CA LYS A 169 -22.75 -24.98 1.30
C LYS A 169 -23.50 -23.67 1.19
N PHE A 170 -23.07 -22.80 0.29
CA PHE A 170 -23.79 -21.57 -0.01
C PHE A 170 -25.21 -21.87 -0.52
N GLY A 171 -25.33 -22.77 -1.49
CA GLY A 171 -26.62 -23.25 -2.00
C GLY A 171 -27.51 -23.83 -0.89
N GLY A 172 -26.96 -24.59 0.06
CA GLY A 172 -27.69 -25.12 1.21
C GLY A 172 -28.17 -24.04 2.19
N LEU A 173 -27.35 -23.04 2.48
CA LEU A 173 -27.73 -21.90 3.32
C LEU A 173 -28.86 -21.09 2.66
N LEU A 174 -28.76 -20.85 1.36
CA LEU A 174 -29.78 -20.16 0.59
C LEU A 174 -31.07 -20.95 0.46
N ALA A 175 -30.98 -22.26 0.22
CA ALA A 175 -32.15 -23.14 0.16
C ALA A 175 -32.85 -23.19 1.53
N SER A 176 -32.11 -23.13 2.64
CA SER A 176 -32.68 -23.02 3.98
C SER A 176 -33.39 -21.68 4.19
N LEU A 177 -32.80 -20.57 3.72
CA LEU A 177 -33.40 -19.23 3.79
C LEU A 177 -34.62 -19.08 2.84
N ALA A 178 -34.59 -19.74 1.68
CA ALA A 178 -35.65 -19.75 0.69
C ALA A 178 -36.78 -20.73 1.05
N ASN A 179 -36.52 -21.81 1.77
CA ASN A 179 -37.60 -22.68 2.27
C ASN A 179 -38.45 -22.00 3.36
N ASP A 180 -37.98 -20.90 3.96
CA ASP A 180 -38.78 -20.03 4.82
C ASP A 180 -39.71 -19.07 4.02
N ASN A 181 -39.59 -19.01 2.69
CA ASN A 181 -40.47 -18.22 1.81
C ASN A 181 -40.50 -18.84 0.39
N ASP A 182 -41.62 -19.44 -0.03
CA ASP A 182 -41.91 -20.09 -1.35
C ASP A 182 -41.35 -19.39 -2.62
N LEU A 183 -40.03 -19.33 -2.79
CA LEU A 183 -39.34 -18.64 -3.88
C LEU A 183 -38.35 -19.61 -4.54
N PRO A 184 -38.34 -19.69 -5.89
CA PRO A 184 -37.38 -20.53 -6.62
C PRO A 184 -35.94 -20.09 -6.33
N HIS A 185 -35.03 -21.06 -6.21
CA HIS A 185 -33.66 -20.88 -5.68
C HIS A 185 -32.84 -19.79 -6.39
N ASP A 186 -32.98 -19.61 -7.71
CA ASP A 186 -32.26 -18.57 -8.46
C ASP A 186 -32.79 -17.16 -8.17
N LEU A 187 -34.09 -17.02 -7.94
CA LEU A 187 -34.73 -15.74 -7.65
C LEU A 187 -34.45 -15.31 -6.21
N ALA A 188 -34.46 -16.24 -5.26
CA ALA A 188 -34.10 -15.96 -3.87
C ALA A 188 -32.65 -15.46 -3.76
N LEU A 189 -31.71 -16.07 -4.50
CA LEU A 189 -30.32 -15.62 -4.54
C LEU A 189 -30.17 -14.22 -5.12
N GLN A 190 -30.82 -13.93 -6.26
CA GLN A 190 -30.77 -12.60 -6.87
C GLN A 190 -31.39 -11.52 -5.98
N LEU A 191 -32.51 -11.82 -5.33
CA LEU A 191 -33.16 -10.91 -4.38
C LEU A 191 -32.31 -10.68 -3.13
N LEU A 192 -31.64 -11.73 -2.63
CA LEU A 192 -30.78 -11.64 -1.46
C LEU A 192 -29.50 -10.85 -1.77
N LEU A 193 -28.84 -11.12 -2.90
CA LEU A 193 -27.72 -10.30 -3.37
C LEU A 193 -28.17 -8.85 -3.60
N GLY A 194 -29.31 -8.62 -4.25
CA GLY A 194 -29.89 -7.29 -4.45
C GLY A 194 -30.19 -6.57 -3.13
N ALA A 195 -30.71 -7.29 -2.12
CA ALA A 195 -30.95 -6.76 -0.79
C ALA A 195 -29.64 -6.43 -0.06
N PHE A 196 -28.62 -7.27 -0.17
CA PHE A 196 -27.31 -7.00 0.43
C PHE A 196 -26.58 -5.83 -0.22
N TYR A 197 -26.59 -5.75 -1.56
CA TYR A 197 -26.08 -4.59 -2.28
C TYR A 197 -26.88 -3.33 -1.95
N GLY A 198 -28.21 -3.45 -1.82
CA GLY A 198 -29.09 -2.38 -1.37
C GLY A 198 -28.73 -1.89 0.04
N MET A 199 -28.56 -2.80 1.00
CA MET A 199 -28.18 -2.49 2.38
C MET A 199 -26.79 -1.84 2.46
N ALA A 200 -25.81 -2.33 1.70
CA ALA A 200 -24.49 -1.71 1.63
C ALA A 200 -24.56 -0.32 0.98
N SER A 201 -25.36 -0.16 -0.07
CA SER A 201 -25.58 1.13 -0.75
C SER A 201 -26.27 2.15 0.15
N GLU A 202 -27.27 1.71 0.93
CA GLU A 202 -27.98 2.56 1.90
C GLU A 202 -27.05 2.98 3.04
N SER A 203 -26.33 2.03 3.65
CA SER A 203 -25.33 2.36 4.68
C SER A 203 -24.23 3.26 4.16
N PHE A 204 -23.79 3.06 2.92
CA PHE A 204 -22.80 3.94 2.30
C PHE A 204 -23.35 5.35 2.07
N SER A 205 -24.58 5.46 1.58
CA SER A 205 -25.25 6.77 1.41
C SER A 205 -25.46 7.48 2.75
N SER A 206 -25.86 6.73 3.79
CA SER A 206 -26.02 7.23 5.15
C SER A 206 -24.70 7.68 5.77
N LEU A 207 -23.62 6.96 5.50
CA LEU A 207 -22.25 7.31 5.87
C LEU A 207 -21.79 8.58 5.15
N LEU A 208 -22.06 8.73 3.85
CA LEU A 208 -21.71 9.94 3.10
C LEU A 208 -22.44 11.17 3.64
N HIS A 209 -23.73 11.07 3.92
CA HIS A 209 -24.50 12.17 4.50
C HIS A 209 -23.98 12.56 5.90
N ASP A 210 -23.54 11.59 6.69
CA ASP A 210 -22.99 11.82 8.03
C ASP A 210 -21.61 12.49 7.99
N ALA A 211 -20.72 12.00 7.12
CA ALA A 211 -19.38 12.55 6.93
C ALA A 211 -19.37 13.91 6.20
N TYR A 212 -20.38 14.16 5.35
CA TYR A 212 -20.51 15.37 4.52
C TYR A 212 -21.95 15.90 4.53
N PRO A 213 -22.40 16.52 5.63
CA PRO A 213 -23.73 17.10 5.68
C PRO A 213 -23.85 18.28 4.69
N MET A 214 -24.92 18.30 3.91
CA MET A 214 -25.27 19.46 3.09
C MET A 214 -25.84 20.56 4.01
N PRO A 215 -25.52 21.84 3.80
CA PRO A 215 -26.16 22.92 4.54
C PRO A 215 -27.67 22.97 4.25
N GLU A 216 -28.47 23.24 5.29
CA GLU A 216 -29.92 23.42 5.19
C GLU A 216 -30.32 24.59 4.29
#